data_AF-A0AAV5AWX3-F1
#
_entry.id   AF-A0AAV5AWX3-F1
#
_cell.length_a   1.000
_cell.length_b   1.000
_cell.length_c   1.000
_cell.angle_alpha   90.00
_cell.angle_beta   90.00
_cell.angle_gamma   90.00
#
_symmetry.space_group_name_H-M   'P 1'
#
loop_
_entity.id
_entity.type
_entity.pdbx_description
1 polymer ?
#
loop_
_entity_poly.entity_id
_entity_poly.type
_entity_poly.pdbx_seq_one_letter_code
_entity_poly.pdbx_strand_id
1 'polypeptide(L)'
;MIQRIQTIYLLIIVLINSIVLFLFPIDFITNIGMGIVATLALISIFLFKNRKKQFVFNRINILCNLIILGVLVYWKLNSSGEVEISEKGVLVLVPLISIVFLFMANRAIRRDEQLVKSADRLR
;
A
#
# COMPACT_ATOMS: atom_id res chain seq x y z
N MET A 1 13.95 17.21 -6.25
CA MET A 1 13.46 16.30 -7.31
C MET A 1 12.36 15.38 -6.76
N ILE A 2 11.18 15.92 -6.49
CA ILE A 2 10.03 15.20 -5.88
C ILE A 2 9.15 14.47 -6.92
N GLN A 3 9.30 14.77 -8.21
CA GLN A 3 8.56 14.07 -9.27
C GLN A 3 9.29 12.82 -9.72
N ARG A 4 9.12 11.74 -8.96
CA ARG A 4 9.46 10.38 -9.40
C ARG A 4 8.18 9.57 -9.41
N ILE A 5 7.96 8.76 -10.43
CA ILE A 5 6.67 8.10 -10.64
C ILE A 5 6.24 7.21 -9.46
N GLN A 6 7.18 6.69 -8.65
CA GLN A 6 6.85 5.96 -7.42
C GLN A 6 6.11 6.80 -6.37
N THR A 7 6.39 8.11 -6.25
CA THR A 7 5.72 8.93 -5.22
C THR A 7 4.24 9.10 -5.52
N ILE A 8 3.85 9.12 -6.80
CA ILE A 8 2.45 9.17 -7.23
C ILE A 8 1.71 7.91 -6.76
N TYR A 9 2.27 6.73 -7.02
CA TYR A 9 1.66 5.47 -6.59
C TYR A 9 1.53 5.39 -5.05
N LEU A 10 2.57 5.80 -4.32
CA LEU A 10 2.54 5.83 -2.86
C LEU A 10 1.51 6.82 -2.32
N LEU A 11 1.38 7.98 -2.94
CA LEU A 11 0.42 9.00 -2.55
C LEU A 11 -1.03 8.52 -2.77
N ILE A 12 -1.30 7.82 -3.88
CA ILE A 12 -2.59 7.19 -4.12
C ILE A 12 -2.93 6.20 -3.00
N ILE A 13 -1.97 5.36 -2.58
CA ILE A 13 -2.19 4.40 -1.48
C ILE A 13 -2.51 5.13 -0.18
N VAL A 14 -1.77 6.19 0.16
CA VAL A 14 -2.02 7.00 1.35
C VAL A 14 -3.44 7.58 1.32
N LEU A 15 -3.82 8.22 0.20
CA LEU A 15 -5.14 8.84 0.08
C LEU A 15 -6.26 7.81 0.19
N ILE A 16 -6.19 6.70 -0.55
CA ILE A 16 -7.23 5.67 -0.51
C ILE A 16 -7.39 5.10 0.89
N ASN A 17 -6.29 4.72 1.55
CA ASN A 17 -6.36 4.13 2.89
C ASN A 17 -6.80 5.16 3.94
N SER A 18 -6.36 6.42 3.85
CA SER A 18 -6.82 7.49 4.75
C SER A 18 -8.30 7.82 4.56
N ILE A 19 -8.78 7.91 3.32
CA ILE A 19 -10.20 8.14 3.03
C ILE A 19 -11.03 7.02 3.65
N VAL A 20 -10.61 5.77 3.48
CA VAL A 20 -11.33 4.62 4.05
C VAL A 20 -11.33 4.64 5.57
N LEU A 21 -10.19 4.96 6.19
CA LEU A 21 -10.04 5.06 7.65
C LEU A 21 -11.01 6.05 8.30
N PHE A 22 -11.30 7.18 7.63
CA PHE A 22 -12.12 8.25 8.18
C PHE A 22 -13.59 8.20 7.74
N LEU A 23 -13.89 7.68 6.55
CA LEU A 23 -15.25 7.73 5.99
C LEU A 23 -16.08 6.48 6.27
N PHE A 24 -15.46 5.32 6.51
CA PHE A 24 -16.19 4.07 6.69
C PHE A 24 -16.14 3.59 8.14
N PRO A 25 -17.28 3.12 8.69
CA PRO A 25 -17.33 2.51 10.01
C PRO A 25 -16.72 1.10 9.94
N ILE A 26 -15.39 1.03 10.07
CA ILE A 26 -14.63 -0.23 10.06
C ILE A 26 -14.30 -0.69 11.48
N ASP A 27 -14.13 -2.00 11.65
CA ASP A 27 -13.73 -2.58 12.92
C ASP A 27 -12.34 -2.11 13.35
N PHE A 28 -12.08 -2.18 14.66
CA PHE A 28 -10.85 -1.67 15.26
C PHE A 28 -9.57 -2.31 14.70
N ILE A 29 -9.60 -3.62 14.41
CA ILE A 29 -8.41 -4.36 13.94
C ILE A 29 -8.08 -3.94 12.50
N THR A 30 -9.07 -3.91 11.61
CA THR A 30 -8.92 -3.44 10.23
C THR A 30 -8.50 -1.97 10.19
N ASN A 31 -9.06 -1.13 11.06
CA ASN A 31 -8.70 0.29 11.17
C ASN A 31 -7.20 0.46 11.46
N ILE A 32 -6.69 -0.24 12.48
CA ILE A 32 -5.26 -0.23 12.81
C ILE A 32 -4.43 -0.72 11.62
N GLY A 33 -4.85 -1.82 10.99
CA GLY A 33 -4.15 -2.38 9.82
C GLY A 33 -4.02 -1.38 8.67
N MET A 34 -5.11 -0.73 8.29
CA MET A 34 -5.12 0.30 7.24
C MET A 34 -4.30 1.54 7.64
N GLY A 35 -4.35 1.94 8.91
CA GLY A 35 -3.51 3.03 9.44
C GLY A 35 -2.01 2.73 9.33
N ILE A 36 -1.60 1.49 9.61
CA ILE A 36 -0.21 1.04 9.44
C ILE A 36 0.20 1.09 7.96
N VAL A 37 -0.66 0.61 7.05
CA VAL A 37 -0.40 0.64 5.59
C VAL A 37 -0.20 2.07 5.09
N ALA A 38 -1.10 2.98 5.47
CA ALA A 38 -1.00 4.40 5.11
C ALA A 38 0.28 5.04 5.66
N THR A 39 0.61 4.76 6.93
CA THR A 39 1.81 5.29 7.59
C THR A 39 3.10 4.77 6.93
N LEU A 40 3.15 3.47 6.60
CA LEU A 40 4.29 2.88 5.89
C LEU A 40 4.47 3.49 4.49
N ALA A 41 3.36 3.75 3.78
CA ALA A 41 3.41 4.42 2.48
C ALA A 41 3.91 5.87 2.60
N LEU A 42 3.44 6.62 3.60
CA LEU A 42 3.95 7.96 3.92
C LEU A 42 5.45 7.95 4.22
N ILE A 43 5.91 7.07 5.11
CA ILE A 43 7.32 6.92 5.45
C ILE A 43 8.14 6.58 4.19
N SER A 44 7.63 5.70 3.33
CA SER A 44 8.25 5.32 2.06
C SER A 44 8.43 6.52 1.11
N ILE A 45 7.53 7.51 1.12
CA ILE A 45 7.67 8.74 0.32
C ILE A 45 8.90 9.54 0.79
N PHE A 46 9.09 9.71 2.11
CA PHE A 46 10.23 10.44 2.67
C PHE A 46 11.57 9.71 2.53
N LEU A 47 11.56 8.39 2.34
CA LEU A 47 12.74 7.55 2.10
C LEU A 47 13.31 7.66 0.66
N PHE A 48 12.88 8.63 -0.14
CA PHE A 48 13.30 8.80 -1.55
C PHE A 48 14.82 8.91 -1.78
N LYS A 49 15.58 9.31 -0.75
CA LYS A 49 17.05 9.36 -0.79
C LYS A 49 17.68 7.96 -0.76
N ASN A 50 17.06 7.01 -0.04
CA ASN A 50 17.56 5.66 0.20
C ASN A 50 16.69 4.62 -0.52
N ARG A 51 16.86 4.48 -1.85
CA ARG A 51 16.03 3.61 -2.71
C ARG A 51 15.98 2.16 -2.25
N LYS A 52 17.09 1.60 -1.74
CA LYS A 52 17.13 0.25 -1.17
C LYS A 52 16.20 0.11 0.05
N LYS A 53 16.23 1.08 0.98
CA LYS A 53 15.32 1.10 2.13
C LYS A 53 13.88 1.30 1.67
N GLN A 54 13.64 2.25 0.77
CA GLN A 54 12.33 2.48 0.17
C GLN A 54 11.72 1.20 -0.42
N PHE A 55 12.53 0.41 -1.13
CA PHE A 55 12.12 -0.88 -1.69
C PHE A 55 11.76 -1.92 -0.62
N VAL A 56 12.54 -2.02 0.47
CA VAL A 56 12.25 -2.94 1.58
C VAL A 56 10.97 -2.53 2.32
N PHE A 57 10.81 -1.24 2.64
CA PHE A 57 9.60 -0.71 3.28
C PHE A 57 8.35 -0.97 2.43
N ASN A 58 8.42 -0.78 1.11
CA ASN A 58 7.29 -1.11 0.25
C ASN A 58 6.96 -2.61 0.23
N ARG A 59 7.97 -3.49 0.29
CA ARG A 59 7.72 -4.94 0.37
C ARG A 59 7.03 -5.32 1.67
N ILE A 60 7.46 -4.74 2.79
CA ILE A 60 6.77 -4.92 4.08
C ILE A 60 5.34 -4.44 3.96
N ASN A 61 5.10 -3.29 3.31
CA ASN A 61 3.75 -2.77 3.12
C ASN A 61 2.87 -3.71 2.26
N ILE A 62 3.43 -4.38 1.23
CA ILE A 62 2.71 -5.40 0.46
C ILE A 62 2.30 -6.58 1.36
N LEU A 63 3.20 -7.05 2.21
CA LEU A 63 2.91 -8.15 3.14
C LEU A 63 1.80 -7.76 4.13
N CYS A 64 1.83 -6.53 4.68
CA CYS A 64 0.76 -6.02 5.53
C CYS A 64 -0.59 -6.01 4.81
N ASN A 65 -0.63 -5.54 3.56
CA ASN A 65 -1.87 -5.55 2.77
C ASN A 65 -2.37 -6.98 2.48
N LEU A 66 -1.48 -7.94 2.24
CA LEU A 66 -1.86 -9.35 2.06
C LEU A 66 -2.46 -9.96 3.33
N ILE A 67 -1.91 -9.64 4.51
CA ILE A 67 -2.45 -10.09 5.79
C ILE A 67 -3.84 -9.50 6.02
N ILE A 68 -4.00 -8.18 5.82
CA ILE A 68 -5.29 -7.49 5.98
C ILE A 68 -6.32 -8.08 5.02
N LEU A 69 -5.94 -8.30 3.75
CA LEU A 69 -6.82 -8.95 2.77
C LEU A 69 -7.26 -10.34 3.24
N GLY A 70 -6.34 -11.15 3.78
CA GLY A 70 -6.66 -12.47 4.33
C GLY A 70 -7.65 -12.42 5.49
N VAL A 71 -7.46 -11.48 6.42
CA VAL A 71 -8.38 -11.25 7.55
C VAL A 71 -9.76 -10.85 7.05
N LEU A 72 -9.84 -9.89 6.13
CA LEU A 72 -11.12 -9.42 5.57
C LEU A 72 -11.87 -10.53 4.82
N VAL A 73 -11.16 -11.33 4.02
CA VAL A 73 -11.76 -12.48 3.32
C VAL A 73 -12.24 -13.54 4.31
N TYR A 74 -11.44 -13.87 5.33
CA TYR A 74 -11.83 -14.83 6.35
C TYR A 74 -13.08 -14.39 7.12
N TRP A 75 -13.17 -13.12 7.52
CA TRP A 75 -14.36 -12.58 8.16
C TRP A 75 -15.58 -12.60 7.26
N LYS A 76 -15.40 -12.24 5.98
CA LYS A 76 -16.49 -12.30 5.00
C LYS A 76 -17.04 -13.72 4.84
N LEU A 77 -16.17 -14.73 4.80
CA LEU A 77 -16.58 -16.13 4.64
C LEU A 77 -17.27 -16.71 5.89
N ASN A 78 -16.92 -16.23 7.08
CA ASN A 78 -17.48 -16.74 8.35
C ASN A 78 -18.66 -15.93 8.88
N SER A 79 -18.99 -14.79 8.26
CA SER A 79 -20.17 -14.01 8.60
C SER A 79 -21.41 -14.75 8.07
N SER A 80 -22.18 -15.38 8.96
CA SER A 80 -23.36 -16.16 8.60
C SER A 80 -24.51 -15.27 8.10
N GLY A 81 -24.80 -15.32 6.80
CA GLY A 81 -26.13 -15.01 6.26
C GLY A 81 -26.46 -13.58 5.84
N GLU A 82 -25.57 -12.60 6.00
CA GLU A 82 -25.80 -11.29 5.39
C GLU A 82 -25.26 -11.30 3.95
N VAL A 83 -26.11 -11.67 3.00
CA VAL A 83 -25.96 -11.27 1.58
C VAL A 83 -26.31 -9.79 1.46
N GLU A 84 -25.71 -8.96 2.30
CA GLU A 84 -25.66 -7.55 2.04
C GLU A 84 -24.43 -7.32 1.16
N ILE A 85 -24.67 -6.83 -0.05
CA ILE A 85 -23.64 -6.23 -0.93
C ILE A 85 -23.10 -4.91 -0.28
N SER A 86 -23.40 -4.69 1.00
CA SER A 86 -23.20 -3.49 1.81
C SER A 86 -21.77 -3.40 2.30
N GLU A 87 -21.15 -2.24 2.06
CA GLU A 87 -19.91 -1.64 2.60
C GLU A 87 -18.66 -2.52 2.68
N LYS A 88 -18.74 -3.71 3.29
CA LYS A 88 -17.67 -4.69 3.49
C LYS A 88 -17.05 -5.19 2.18
N GLY A 89 -17.81 -5.26 1.09
CA GLY A 89 -17.28 -5.67 -0.23
C GLY A 89 -16.27 -4.67 -0.79
N VAL A 90 -16.53 -3.37 -0.63
CA VAL A 90 -15.65 -2.28 -1.08
C VAL A 90 -14.34 -2.30 -0.27
N LEU A 91 -14.40 -2.65 1.01
CA LEU A 91 -13.22 -2.72 1.88
C LEU A 91 -12.20 -3.79 1.44
N VAL A 92 -12.63 -4.89 0.82
CA VAL A 92 -11.73 -5.93 0.28
C VAL A 92 -10.96 -5.42 -0.95
N LEU A 93 -11.55 -4.50 -1.73
CA LEU A 93 -10.91 -3.95 -2.92
C LEU A 93 -9.74 -3.03 -2.56
N VAL A 94 -9.81 -2.34 -1.43
CA VAL A 94 -8.79 -1.37 -0.97
C VAL A 94 -7.39 -1.99 -0.84
N PRO A 95 -7.18 -3.08 -0.08
CA PRO A 95 -5.86 -3.71 0.02
C PRO A 95 -5.44 -4.34 -1.31
N LEU A 96 -6.39 -4.84 -2.11
CA LEU A 96 -6.09 -5.41 -3.44
C LEU A 96 -5.52 -4.33 -4.39
N ILE A 97 -6.19 -3.19 -4.47
CA ILE A 97 -5.72 -2.02 -5.23
C ILE A 97 -4.38 -1.53 -4.68
N SER A 98 -4.24 -1.46 -3.36
CA SER A 98 -2.99 -1.04 -2.71
C SER A 98 -1.81 -1.94 -3.06
N ILE A 99 -2.01 -3.27 -3.12
CA ILE A 99 -0.97 -4.23 -3.55
C ILE A 99 -0.51 -3.94 -4.98
N VAL A 100 -1.45 -3.70 -5.91
CA VAL A 100 -1.13 -3.38 -7.30
C VAL A 100 -0.26 -2.11 -7.37
N PHE A 101 -0.68 -1.03 -6.69
CA PHE A 101 0.08 0.22 -6.67
C PHE A 101 1.45 0.09 -5.98
N LEU A 102 1.54 -0.67 -4.89
CA LEU A 102 2.81 -0.93 -4.19
C LEU A 102 3.77 -1.73 -5.08
N PHE A 103 3.25 -2.68 -5.86
CA PHE A 103 4.03 -3.43 -6.83
C PHE A 103 4.55 -2.52 -7.96
N MET A 104 3.69 -1.64 -8.49
CA MET A 104 4.09 -0.63 -9.49
C MET A 104 5.15 0.34 -8.94
N ALA A 105 4.98 0.80 -7.70
CA ALA A 105 5.95 1.63 -7.00
C ALA A 105 7.30 0.91 -6.85
N ASN A 106 7.29 -0.37 -6.48
CA ASN A 106 8.50 -1.18 -6.39
C ASN A 106 9.21 -1.35 -7.73
N ARG A 107 8.46 -1.55 -8.82
CA ARG A 107 9.02 -1.60 -10.17
C ARG A 107 9.70 -0.28 -10.55
N ALA A 108 9.06 0.84 -10.24
CA ALA A 108 9.62 2.17 -10.47
C ALA A 108 10.90 2.42 -9.64
N ILE A 109 10.88 2.11 -8.34
CA ILE A 109 12.05 2.25 -7.45
C ILE A 109 13.26 1.44 -7.96
N ARG A 110 13.02 0.21 -8.45
CA ARG A 110 14.08 -0.64 -9.01
C ARG A 110 14.70 -0.05 -10.28
N ARG A 111 13.87 0.45 -11.20
CA ARG A 111 14.35 1.13 -12.42
C ARG A 111 15.19 2.35 -12.06
N ASP A 112 14.72 3.12 -11.10
CA ASP A 112 15.41 4.30 -10.57
C ASP A 112 16.79 3.97 -9.97
N GLU A 113 16.90 2.88 -9.19
CA GLU A 113 18.17 2.41 -8.64
C GLU A 113 19.12 1.93 -9.75
N GLN A 114 18.61 1.26 -10.78
CA GLN A 114 19.41 0.81 -11.93
C GLN A 114 19.98 1.98 -12.73
N LEU A 115 19.17 3.01 -12.99
CA LEU A 115 19.60 4.21 -13.73
C LEU A 115 20.75 4.93 -13.03
N VAL A 116 20.67 5.09 -11.70
CA VAL A 116 21.76 5.69 -10.92
C VAL A 116 23.01 4.84 -11.01
N LYS A 117 22.90 3.53 -10.80
CA LYS A 117 24.06 2.62 -10.89
C LYS A 117 24.69 2.61 -12.27
N SER A 118 23.90 2.70 -13.34
CA SER A 118 24.46 2.75 -14.69
C SER A 118 25.17 4.07 -14.97
N ALA A 119 24.67 5.19 -14.44
CA ALA A 119 25.33 6.49 -14.57
C ALA A 119 26.64 6.54 -13.79
N ASP A 120 26.67 5.97 -12.58
CA ASP A 120 27.88 5.90 -11.74
C ASP A 120 28.98 5.01 -12.36
N ARG A 121 28.63 4.04 -13.21
CA ARG A 121 29.61 3.20 -13.92
C ARG A 121 30.30 3.89 -15.09
N LEU A 122 29.73 4.97 -15.60
CA LEU A 122 30.23 5.73 -16.76
C LEU A 122 31.06 6.96 -16.36
N ARG A 123 31.07 7.30 -15.07
CA ARG A 123 31.91 8.34 -14.47
C ARG A 123 33.18 7.73 -13.91
#